data_AF-A0A7S3BSK2-F1
#
_entry.id   AF-A0A7S3BSK2-F1
#
_cell.length_a   1.000
_cell.length_b   1.000
_cell.length_c   1.000
_cell.angle_alpha   90.00
_cell.angle_beta   90.00
_cell.angle_gamma   90.00
#
_symmetry.space_group_name_H-M   'P 1'
#
loop_
_entity.id
_entity.type
_entity.pdbx_description
1 polymer ?
#
loop_
_entity_poly.entity_id
_entity_poly.type
_entity_poly.pdbx_seq_one_letter_code
_entity_poly.pdbx_strand_id
1 'polypeptide(L)'
;IVLGTCFLLNSLGMFVPIVMILRNCISPKVPQTARPKYPQCSDKMLSGEMTIVVTVKDACSQAPGFIRALERFAPPGVHLIYTYPNFETCAKIDLKDVLKRWNKVTVLPLPLRSSPMQGWIDAIPYIKTKYSMLLHNDGYALDSFF
;
A
#
# COMPACT_ATOMS: atom_id res chain seq x y z
N ILE A 1 23.23 24.26 29.58
CA ILE A 1 23.70 24.64 28.21
C ILE A 1 22.78 24.03 27.14
N VAL A 2 22.69 22.70 27.01
CA VAL A 2 21.85 22.02 26.00
C VAL A 2 20.39 22.49 25.97
N LEU A 3 19.70 22.52 27.12
CA LEU A 3 18.32 23.01 27.22
C LEU A 3 18.16 24.48 26.81
N GLY A 4 19.13 25.33 27.12
CA GLY A 4 19.13 26.74 26.73
C GLY A 4 19.30 26.93 25.23
N THR A 5 20.17 26.14 24.60
CA THR A 5 20.35 26.13 23.14
C THR A 5 19.10 25.61 22.43
N CYS A 6 18.47 24.55 22.93
CA CYS A 6 17.21 24.04 22.36
C CYS A 6 16.08 25.08 22.47
N PHE A 7 15.96 25.77 23.61
CA PHE A 7 14.95 26.80 23.81
C PHE A 7 15.15 28.00 22.87
N LEU A 8 16.40 28.42 22.67
CA LEU A 8 16.76 29.51 21.76
C LEU A 8 16.55 29.14 20.29
N LEU A 9 16.89 27.92 19.90
CA LEU A 9 16.63 27.42 18.55
C LEU A 9 15.13 27.25 18.29
N ASN A 10 14.35 26.88 19.32
CA ASN A 10 12.90 26.75 19.19
C ASN A 10 12.23 28.12 19.07
N SER A 11 12.65 29.11 19.86
CA SER A 11 12.11 30.48 19.76
C SER A 11 12.47 31.16 18.44
N LEU A 12 13.59 30.79 17.81
CA LEU A 12 14.00 31.24 16.48
C LEU A 12 13.38 30.40 15.34
N GLY A 13 12.56 29.39 15.63
CA GLY A 13 11.95 28.51 14.62
C GLY A 13 12.93 27.56 13.91
N MET A 14 14.19 27.53 14.33
CA MET A 14 15.28 26.77 13.71
C MET A 14 15.45 25.36 14.27
N PHE A 15 14.78 25.04 15.39
CA PHE A 15 14.89 23.72 16.03
C PHE A 15 14.48 22.58 15.09
N VAL A 16 13.32 22.68 14.44
CA VAL A 16 12.82 21.63 13.54
C VAL A 16 13.72 21.45 12.31
N PRO A 17 14.10 22.51 11.54
CA PRO A 17 15.03 22.37 10.42
C PRO A 17 16.36 21.73 10.80
N ILE A 18 16.97 22.14 11.92
CA ILE A 18 18.25 21.60 12.37
C ILE A 18 18.12 20.12 12.74
N VAL A 19 17.07 19.74 13.47
CA VAL A 19 16.82 18.33 13.82
C VAL A 19 16.59 17.50 12.55
N MET A 20 15.87 18.00 11.56
CA MET A 20 15.65 17.27 10.30
C MET A 20 16.93 17.11 9.48
N ILE A 21 17.74 18.16 9.35
CA ILE A 21 19.04 18.11 8.67
C ILE A 21 19.96 17.12 9.38
N LEU A 22 20.09 17.23 10.70
CA LEU A 22 20.93 16.35 11.49
C LEU A 22 20.47 14.90 11.37
N ARG A 23 19.16 14.65 11.46
CA ARG A 23 18.58 13.32 11.24
C ARG A 23 18.93 12.77 9.87
N ASN A 24 18.82 13.56 8.81
CA ASN A 24 19.15 13.12 7.45
C ASN A 24 20.65 12.82 7.29
N CYS A 25 21.53 13.57 7.97
CA CYS A 25 22.97 13.30 7.96
C CYS A 25 23.35 12.01 8.72
N ILE A 26 22.63 11.69 9.80
CA ILE A 26 22.91 10.53 10.66
C ILE A 26 22.18 9.26 10.18
N SER A 27 21.02 9.41 9.54
CA SER A 27 20.20 8.27 9.13
C SER A 27 20.87 7.47 8.03
N PRO A 28 20.76 6.13 8.05
CA PRO A 28 21.21 5.29 6.95
C PRO A 28 20.57 5.73 5.63
N LYS A 29 21.39 5.85 4.58
CA LYS A 29 20.90 6.17 3.22
C LYS A 29 20.01 5.06 2.64
N VAL A 30 20.20 3.83 3.13
CA VAL A 30 19.43 2.65 2.73
C VAL A 30 18.55 2.25 3.91
N PRO A 31 17.23 2.07 3.71
CA PRO A 31 16.34 1.53 4.73
C PRO A 31 16.89 0.21 5.25
N GLN A 32 17.03 0.08 6.57
CA GLN A 32 17.43 -1.18 7.17
C GLN A 32 16.25 -2.16 7.11
N THR A 33 16.52 -3.41 6.74
CA THR A 33 15.50 -4.46 6.73
C THR A 33 14.87 -4.57 8.11
N ALA A 34 13.55 -4.39 8.17
CA ALA A 34 12.82 -4.53 9.42
C ALA A 34 12.88 -5.99 9.88
N ARG A 35 13.34 -6.22 11.12
CA ARG A 35 13.26 -7.55 11.71
C ARG A 35 11.80 -7.84 12.04
N PRO A 36 11.25 -9.01 11.66
CA PRO A 36 9.88 -9.36 11.97
C PRO A 36 9.70 -9.43 13.49
N LYS A 37 8.81 -8.58 14.01
CA LYS A 37 8.45 -8.58 15.44
C LYS A 37 7.50 -9.73 15.80
N TYR A 38 6.74 -10.20 14.82
CA TYR A 38 5.70 -11.21 14.97
C TYR A 38 6.02 -12.45 14.13
N PRO A 39 5.52 -13.63 14.53
CA PRO A 39 5.63 -14.84 13.70
C PRO A 39 5.06 -14.61 12.30
N GLN A 40 5.69 -15.20 11.30
CA GLN A 40 5.18 -15.15 9.93
C GLN A 40 3.85 -15.90 9.85
N CYS A 41 2.88 -15.30 9.15
CA CYS A 41 1.62 -15.96 8.84
C CYS A 41 1.86 -17.04 7.78
N SER A 42 1.24 -18.21 7.93
CA SER A 42 1.33 -19.26 6.91
C SER A 42 0.46 -18.94 5.69
N ASP A 43 0.83 -19.45 4.53
CA ASP A 43 0.07 -19.24 3.29
C ASP A 43 -1.39 -19.71 3.40
N LYS A 44 -1.62 -20.81 4.14
CA LYS A 44 -2.96 -21.35 4.41
C LYS A 44 -3.78 -20.38 5.25
N MET A 45 -3.17 -19.78 6.28
CA MET A 45 -3.83 -18.77 7.12
C MET A 45 -4.17 -17.53 6.29
N LEU A 46 -3.20 -16.99 5.54
CA LEU A 46 -3.44 -15.82 4.68
C LEU A 46 -4.56 -16.07 3.67
N SER A 47 -4.53 -17.21 2.97
CA SER A 47 -5.54 -17.55 1.97
C SER A 47 -6.94 -17.76 2.56
N GLY A 48 -7.05 -18.21 3.81
CA GLY A 48 -8.32 -18.48 4.48
C GLY A 48 -8.89 -17.28 5.24
N GLU A 49 -8.02 -16.39 5.75
CA GLU A 49 -8.41 -15.36 6.71
C GLU A 49 -8.21 -13.92 6.21
N MET A 50 -7.62 -13.70 5.04
CA MET A 50 -7.33 -12.36 4.52
C MET A 50 -7.89 -12.13 3.11
N THR A 51 -8.50 -10.96 2.91
CA THR A 51 -8.83 -10.39 1.59
C THR A 51 -8.02 -9.11 1.40
N ILE A 52 -7.44 -8.92 0.22
CA ILE A 52 -6.73 -7.68 -0.13
C ILE A 52 -7.66 -6.85 -1.01
N VAL A 53 -7.89 -5.61 -0.62
CA VAL A 53 -8.68 -4.66 -1.41
C VAL A 53 -7.78 -3.51 -1.86
N VAL A 54 -7.50 -3.49 -3.15
CA VAL A 54 -6.74 -2.43 -3.81
C VAL A 54 -7.72 -1.47 -4.47
N THR A 55 -7.64 -0.20 -4.10
CA THR A 55 -8.35 0.87 -4.83
C THR A 55 -7.36 1.73 -5.57
N VAL A 56 -7.72 2.11 -6.80
CA VAL A 56 -6.96 3.13 -7.51
C VAL A 56 -7.08 4.47 -6.81
N LYS A 57 -5.94 5.16 -6.66
CA LYS A 57 -5.84 6.55 -6.25
C LYS A 57 -4.94 7.28 -7.26
N ASP A 58 -5.36 8.45 -7.70
CA ASP A 58 -4.67 9.37 -8.62
C ASP A 58 -4.36 8.83 -10.05
N ALA A 59 -3.69 7.68 -10.20
CA ALA A 59 -3.27 7.15 -11.49
C ALA A 59 -3.44 5.63 -11.62
N CYS A 60 -4.11 5.17 -12.68
CA CYS A 60 -4.35 3.74 -12.92
C CYS A 60 -3.12 3.00 -13.49
N SER A 61 -2.19 3.69 -14.14
CA SER A 61 -1.04 3.11 -14.84
C SER A 61 -0.09 2.31 -13.94
N GLN A 62 -0.10 2.56 -12.63
CA GLN A 62 0.73 1.87 -11.64
C GLN A 62 0.16 0.51 -11.23
N ALA A 63 -1.11 0.22 -11.54
CA ALA A 63 -1.80 -0.99 -11.07
C ALA A 63 -1.10 -2.32 -11.45
N PRO A 64 -0.60 -2.53 -12.68
CA PRO A 64 0.07 -3.79 -13.02
C PRO A 64 1.32 -4.03 -12.15
N GLY A 65 2.18 -3.01 -12.00
CA GLY A 65 3.38 -3.10 -11.20
C GLY A 65 3.08 -3.32 -9.72
N PHE A 66 2.07 -2.62 -9.20
CA PHE A 66 1.65 -2.76 -7.81
C PHE A 66 1.08 -4.16 -7.51
N ILE A 67 0.16 -4.66 -8.35
CA ILE A 67 -0.43 -6.00 -8.17
C ILE A 67 0.65 -7.07 -8.20
N ARG A 68 1.63 -6.95 -9.11
CA ARG A 68 2.79 -7.86 -9.15
C ARG A 68 3.65 -7.78 -7.88
N ALA A 69 3.81 -6.60 -7.29
CA ALA A 69 4.56 -6.45 -6.05
C ALA A 69 3.89 -7.16 -4.85
N LEU A 70 2.55 -7.24 -4.83
CA LEU A 70 1.80 -7.94 -3.78
C LEU A 70 2.11 -9.45 -3.73
N GLU A 71 2.57 -10.03 -4.83
CA GLU A 71 2.93 -11.46 -4.92
C GLU A 71 4.03 -11.87 -3.95
N ARG A 72 4.82 -10.91 -3.46
CA ARG A 72 5.88 -11.13 -2.46
C ARG A 72 5.34 -11.37 -1.06
N PHE A 73 4.12 -10.91 -0.78
CA PHE A 73 3.52 -10.93 0.56
C PHE A 73 2.27 -11.79 0.64
N ALA A 74 1.61 -12.02 -0.50
CA ALA A 74 0.34 -12.73 -0.56
C ALA A 74 0.45 -13.99 -1.43
N PRO A 75 0.06 -15.17 -0.90
CA PRO A 75 -0.02 -16.37 -1.71
C PRO A 75 -1.20 -16.30 -2.70
N PRO A 76 -1.17 -17.08 -3.80
CA PRO A 76 -2.22 -17.15 -4.83
C PRO A 76 -3.65 -17.36 -4.33
N GLY A 77 -3.82 -17.99 -3.16
CA GLY A 77 -5.13 -18.31 -2.59
C GLY A 77 -5.85 -17.15 -1.92
N VAL A 78 -5.15 -16.04 -1.63
CA VAL A 78 -5.74 -14.81 -1.09
C VAL A 78 -6.69 -14.21 -2.11
N HIS A 79 -7.85 -13.72 -1.64
CA HIS A 79 -8.78 -13.01 -2.50
C HIS A 79 -8.28 -11.59 -2.75
N LEU A 80 -8.02 -11.27 -4.01
CA LEU A 80 -7.70 -9.92 -4.47
C LEU A 80 -8.96 -9.25 -5.01
N ILE A 81 -9.35 -8.13 -4.41
CA ILE A 81 -10.36 -7.22 -4.94
C ILE A 81 -9.63 -5.99 -5.46
N TYR A 82 -9.78 -5.70 -6.75
CA TYR A 82 -9.23 -4.52 -7.39
C TYR A 82 -10.36 -3.59 -7.83
N THR A 83 -10.31 -2.34 -7.39
CA THR A 83 -11.32 -1.32 -7.73
C THR A 83 -10.67 -0.17 -8.48
N TYR A 84 -11.36 0.35 -9.50
CA TYR A 84 -10.81 1.39 -10.38
C TYR A 84 -11.92 2.34 -10.88
N PRO A 85 -11.62 3.62 -11.15
CA PRO A 85 -12.58 4.53 -11.75
C PRO A 85 -12.86 4.13 -13.20
N ASN A 86 -14.14 3.99 -13.56
CA ASN A 86 -14.58 3.48 -14.86
C ASN A 86 -14.55 4.55 -15.96
N PHE A 87 -13.38 5.14 -16.23
CA PHE A 87 -13.12 5.85 -17.48
C PHE A 87 -12.22 5.04 -18.39
N GLU A 88 -12.30 5.37 -19.68
CA GLU A 88 -11.67 4.65 -20.78
C GLU A 88 -10.20 4.30 -20.54
N THR A 89 -9.40 5.25 -20.05
CA THR A 89 -7.96 5.03 -19.83
C THR A 89 -7.69 3.96 -18.77
N CYS A 90 -8.46 3.92 -17.70
CA CYS A 90 -8.29 2.94 -16.62
C CYS A 90 -8.90 1.58 -16.98
N ALA A 91 -10.06 1.59 -17.63
CA ALA A 91 -10.73 0.37 -18.07
C ALA A 91 -9.93 -0.41 -19.14
N LYS A 92 -9.07 0.28 -19.89
CA LYS A 92 -8.21 -0.31 -20.94
C LYS A 92 -6.86 -0.82 -20.44
N ILE A 93 -6.52 -0.63 -19.16
CA ILE A 93 -5.25 -1.15 -18.63
C ILE A 93 -5.31 -2.67 -18.61
N ASP A 94 -4.35 -3.31 -19.28
CA ASP A 94 -4.26 -4.75 -19.27
C ASP A 94 -3.70 -5.26 -17.94
N LEU A 95 -4.54 -5.96 -17.21
CA LEU A 95 -4.20 -6.62 -15.94
C LEU A 95 -4.16 -8.15 -16.08
N LYS A 96 -4.39 -8.72 -17.26
CA LYS A 96 -4.55 -10.17 -17.46
C LYS A 96 -3.35 -10.95 -16.93
N ASP A 97 -2.14 -10.51 -17.28
CA ASP A 97 -0.91 -11.20 -16.89
C ASP A 97 -0.69 -11.23 -15.38
N VAL A 98 -0.97 -10.11 -14.70
CA VAL A 98 -0.76 -9.98 -13.24
C VAL A 98 -1.88 -10.61 -12.43
N LEU A 99 -3.10 -10.68 -12.98
CA LEU A 99 -4.24 -11.30 -12.31
C LEU A 99 -4.24 -12.82 -12.44
N LYS A 100 -3.55 -13.39 -13.44
CA LYS A 100 -3.49 -14.85 -13.68
C LYS A 100 -3.00 -15.67 -12.49
N ARG A 101 -2.12 -15.10 -11.66
CA ARG A 101 -1.59 -15.78 -10.46
C ARG A 101 -2.65 -15.99 -9.39
N TRP A 102 -3.66 -15.13 -9.31
CA TRP A 102 -4.60 -15.09 -8.21
C TRP A 102 -5.76 -16.04 -8.46
N ASN A 103 -5.99 -16.96 -7.54
CA ASN A 103 -7.06 -17.94 -7.65
C ASN A 103 -8.46 -17.32 -7.49
N LYS A 104 -8.53 -16.16 -6.81
CA LYS A 104 -9.76 -15.43 -6.50
C LYS A 104 -9.54 -13.95 -6.76
N VAL A 105 -10.16 -13.44 -7.82
CA VAL A 105 -10.09 -12.02 -8.20
C VAL A 105 -11.48 -11.46 -8.37
N THR A 106 -11.70 -10.25 -7.86
CA THR A 106 -12.88 -9.44 -8.17
C THR A 106 -12.42 -8.09 -8.66
N VAL A 107 -12.92 -7.67 -9.82
CA VAL A 107 -12.58 -6.37 -10.42
C VAL A 107 -13.82 -5.50 -10.43
N LEU A 108 -13.81 -4.38 -9.71
CA LEU A 108 -14.97 -3.51 -9.52
C LEU A 108 -14.74 -2.15 -10.20
N PRO A 109 -15.49 -1.84 -11.28
CA PRO A 109 -15.53 -0.49 -11.83
C PRO A 109 -16.31 0.43 -10.88
N LEU A 110 -15.73 1.58 -10.56
CA LEU A 110 -16.35 2.63 -9.77
C LEU A 110 -16.88 3.75 -10.67
N PRO A 111 -17.94 4.46 -10.26
CA PRO A 111 -18.35 5.70 -10.93
C PRO A 111 -17.20 6.71 -11.03
N LEU A 112 -17.21 7.53 -12.09
CA LEU A 112 -16.12 8.45 -12.45
C LEU A 112 -15.71 9.44 -11.35
N ARG A 113 -16.65 9.82 -10.48
CA ARG A 113 -16.45 10.83 -9.42
C ARG A 113 -16.36 10.21 -8.03
N SER A 114 -16.27 8.90 -7.94
CA SER A 114 -16.16 8.21 -6.66
C SER A 114 -14.77 8.43 -6.06
N SER A 115 -14.74 8.68 -4.76
CA SER A 115 -13.47 8.68 -4.03
C SER A 115 -12.89 7.25 -4.00
N PRO A 116 -11.57 7.09 -3.86
CA PRO A 116 -10.97 5.77 -3.66
C PRO A 116 -11.56 5.00 -2.46
N MET A 117 -12.05 5.71 -1.43
CA MET A 117 -12.72 5.08 -0.28
C MET A 117 -13.99 4.34 -0.67
N GLN A 118 -14.71 4.81 -1.70
CA GLN A 118 -15.90 4.13 -2.20
C GLN A 118 -15.57 2.72 -2.69
N GLY A 119 -14.37 2.52 -3.26
CA GLY A 119 -13.90 1.20 -3.66
C GLY A 119 -13.82 0.20 -2.51
N TRP A 120 -13.45 0.66 -1.32
CA TRP A 120 -13.44 -0.18 -0.12
C TRP A 120 -14.84 -0.47 0.40
N ILE A 121 -15.75 0.50 0.32
CA ILE A 121 -17.16 0.32 0.70
C ILE A 121 -17.84 -0.70 -0.24
N ASP A 122 -17.67 -0.53 -1.54
CA ASP A 122 -18.28 -1.40 -2.57
C ASP A 122 -17.68 -2.82 -2.55
N ALA A 123 -16.49 -2.99 -1.98
CA ALA A 123 -15.86 -4.29 -1.78
C ALA A 123 -16.48 -5.11 -0.64
N ILE A 124 -17.15 -4.48 0.34
CA ILE A 124 -17.66 -5.15 1.56
C ILE A 124 -18.46 -6.42 1.26
N PRO A 125 -19.41 -6.46 0.29
CA PRO A 125 -20.21 -7.65 0.02
C PRO A 125 -19.37 -8.87 -0.40
N TYR A 126 -18.19 -8.63 -0.97
CA TYR A 126 -17.30 -9.67 -1.51
C TYR A 126 -16.28 -10.18 -0.49
N ILE A 127 -16.10 -9.47 0.63
CA ILE A 127 -15.18 -9.86 1.70
C ILE A 127 -15.85 -10.92 2.57
N LYS A 128 -15.32 -12.16 2.53
CA LYS A 128 -15.78 -13.29 3.35
C LYS A 128 -14.78 -13.71 4.42
N THR A 129 -13.64 -13.03 4.48
CA THR A 129 -12.54 -13.36 5.37
C THR A 129 -12.60 -12.54 6.65
N LYS A 130 -11.92 -13.02 7.69
CA LYS A 130 -11.88 -12.37 9.00
C LYS A 130 -11.16 -11.02 8.98
N TYR A 131 -10.13 -10.90 8.14
CA TYR A 131 -9.30 -9.71 8.00
C TYR A 131 -9.35 -9.16 6.58
N SER A 132 -9.16 -7.85 6.46
CA SER A 132 -9.06 -7.14 5.18
C SER A 132 -7.86 -6.20 5.20
N MET A 133 -7.06 -6.23 4.14
CA MET A 133 -5.96 -5.30 3.92
C MET A 133 -6.38 -4.28 2.87
N LEU A 134 -6.51 -3.02 3.29
CA LEU A 134 -6.96 -1.92 2.43
C LEU A 134 -5.74 -1.18 1.89
N LEU A 135 -5.62 -1.11 0.57
CA LEU A 135 -4.45 -0.53 -0.10
C LEU A 135 -4.88 0.43 -1.21
N HIS A 136 -4.05 1.45 -1.42
CA HIS A 136 -4.03 2.21 -2.65
C HIS A 136 -3.04 1.60 -3.63
N ASN A 137 -3.26 1.79 -4.93
CA ASN A 137 -2.39 1.26 -5.98
C ASN A 137 -1.09 2.06 -6.19
N ASP A 138 -0.91 3.16 -5.46
CA ASP A 138 0.31 3.98 -5.37
C ASP A 138 1.15 3.62 -4.11
N GLY A 139 0.75 2.59 -3.36
CA GLY A 139 1.55 2.03 -2.29
C GLY A 139 2.81 1.37 -2.86
N TYR A 140 3.98 1.60 -2.27
CA TYR A 140 5.18 0.85 -2.62
C TYR A 140 5.55 -0.04 -1.44
N ALA A 141 5.69 -1.34 -1.68
CA ALA A 141 6.26 -2.24 -0.69
C ALA A 141 7.75 -1.87 -0.53
N LEU A 142 8.08 -1.24 0.60
CA LEU A 142 9.39 -0.61 0.84
C LEU A 142 10.56 -1.58 0.99
N ASP A 143 10.36 -2.89 0.80
CA ASP A 143 11.43 -3.88 0.93
C ASP A 143 12.37 -3.94 -0.29
N SER A 144 12.04 -3.29 -1.41
CA SER A 144 13.03 -3.01 -2.45
C SER A 144 12.59 -1.87 -3.37
N PHE A 145 13.32 -0.76 -3.34
CA PHE A 145 13.40 0.12 -4.51
C PHE A 145 14.56 -0.39 -5.37
N PHE A 146 14.24 -0.86 -6.57
CA PHE A 146 15.14 -1.23 -7.68
C PHE A 146 16.18 -2.33 -7.40
#